data_AF-A0A7S1U1Z7-F1
#
_entry.id   AF-A0A7S1U1Z7-F1
#
_cell.length_a   1.000
_cell.length_b   1.000
_cell.length_c   1.000
_cell.angle_alpha   90.00
_cell.angle_beta   90.00
_cell.angle_gamma   90.00
#
_symmetry.space_group_name_H-M   'P 1'
#
loop_
_entity.id
_entity.type
_entity.pdbx_description
1 polymer ?
#
loop_
_entity_poly.entity_id
_entity_poly.type
_entity_poly.pdbx_seq_one_letter_code
_entity_poly.pdbx_strand_id
1 'polypeptide(L)'
;PPRRSVKAAPAPLRKGAAISAPAPVRRAPKTFVVSIEDYRFNPLVIAEAQVGDTITWRLDGACLPIEEHVIEASYLPPPGEEDGGAGQEGFKLRKVKVVRVSGEAPLRCGQVYESAMLNSVDREAVTEASLVLAEPGIVKFCCQVQLDMRGLVCVRSPTEKEGVDWLAALDTACAELNIDPSAPPSPLPSPQRPARPRPNPN
;
A
#
# COMPACT_ATOMS: atom_id res chain seq x y z
N PRO A 1 49.66 -22.18 68.23
CA PRO A 1 48.81 -22.23 67.01
C PRO A 1 48.40 -20.81 66.56
N PRO A 2 48.79 -20.36 65.35
CA PRO A 2 48.45 -19.02 64.87
C PRO A 2 46.99 -18.94 64.42
N ARG A 3 46.31 -17.86 64.83
CA ARG A 3 44.91 -17.57 64.50
C ARG A 3 44.79 -17.13 63.04
N ARG A 4 43.98 -17.85 62.28
CA ARG A 4 43.70 -17.62 60.86
C ARG A 4 42.68 -16.48 60.73
N SER A 5 43.10 -15.34 60.20
CA SER A 5 42.23 -14.19 59.92
C SER A 5 41.29 -14.51 58.75
N VAL A 6 39.98 -14.41 58.98
CA VAL A 6 38.94 -14.61 57.96
C VAL A 6 38.68 -13.27 57.28
N LYS A 7 38.97 -13.20 55.98
CA LYS A 7 38.75 -12.03 55.11
C LYS A 7 37.24 -11.93 54.80
N ALA A 8 36.59 -10.85 55.24
CA ALA A 8 35.19 -10.59 54.96
C ALA A 8 34.96 -10.35 53.45
N ALA A 9 33.97 -11.05 52.89
CA ALA A 9 33.58 -10.92 51.49
C ALA A 9 32.73 -9.66 51.25
N PRO A 10 32.93 -8.92 50.15
CA PRO A 10 32.15 -7.72 49.82
C PRO A 10 30.69 -8.07 49.50
N ALA A 11 29.76 -7.24 49.98
CA ALA A 11 28.33 -7.40 49.77
C ALA A 11 27.94 -7.19 48.29
N PRO A 12 26.98 -7.97 47.76
CA PRO A 12 26.52 -7.83 46.38
C PRO A 12 25.76 -6.52 46.17
N LEU A 13 26.21 -5.73 45.18
CA LEU A 13 25.53 -4.55 44.67
C LEU A 13 24.11 -4.93 44.21
N ARG A 14 23.10 -4.30 44.82
CA ARG A 14 21.70 -4.49 44.45
C ARG A 14 21.47 -3.97 43.02
N LYS A 15 21.13 -4.88 42.11
CA LYS A 15 20.58 -4.56 40.78
C LYS A 15 19.39 -3.63 40.96
N GLY A 16 19.51 -2.39 40.49
CA GLY A 16 18.40 -1.45 40.42
C GLY A 16 17.28 -2.04 39.57
N ALA A 17 16.06 -1.94 40.06
CA ALA A 17 14.87 -2.32 39.32
C ALA A 17 14.80 -1.48 38.04
N ALA A 18 14.86 -2.13 36.88
CA ALA A 18 14.65 -1.50 35.60
C ALA A 18 13.23 -0.93 35.60
N ILE A 19 13.12 0.39 35.50
CA ILE A 19 11.83 1.08 35.35
C ILE A 19 11.30 0.64 33.98
N SER A 20 10.26 -0.19 33.99
CA SER A 20 9.61 -0.65 32.77
C SER A 20 9.04 0.57 32.05
N ALA A 21 9.61 0.90 30.89
CA ALA A 21 9.05 1.94 30.05
C ALA A 21 7.61 1.55 29.67
N PRO A 22 6.67 2.51 29.61
CA PRO A 22 5.31 2.23 29.20
C PRO A 22 5.30 1.58 27.81
N ALA A 23 4.55 0.49 27.67
CA ALA A 23 4.41 -0.19 26.39
C ALA A 23 3.83 0.79 25.36
N PRO A 24 4.35 0.82 24.12
CA PRO A 24 3.84 1.70 23.08
C PRO A 24 2.35 1.42 22.84
N VAL A 25 1.53 2.48 22.88
CA VAL A 25 0.09 2.39 22.66
C VAL A 25 -0.14 2.01 21.20
N ARG A 26 -0.50 0.75 20.95
CA ARG A 26 -0.88 0.28 19.61
C ARG A 26 -2.25 0.82 19.24
N ARG A 27 -2.32 1.62 18.18
CA ARG A 27 -3.58 2.03 17.55
C ARG A 27 -4.26 0.81 16.91
N ALA A 28 -5.59 0.80 16.89
CA ALA A 28 -6.34 -0.21 16.14
C ALA A 28 -6.12 -0.05 14.62
N PRO A 29 -5.95 -1.15 13.86
CA PRO A 29 -5.81 -1.12 12.41
C PRO A 29 -6.93 -0.34 11.72
N LYS A 30 -6.57 0.55 10.79
CA LYS A 30 -7.50 1.30 9.94
C LYS A 30 -7.56 0.67 8.55
N THR A 31 -8.72 0.73 7.92
CA THR A 31 -8.89 0.38 6.50
C THR A 31 -9.04 1.65 5.67
N PHE A 32 -8.27 1.76 4.60
CA PHE A 32 -8.35 2.82 3.60
C PHE A 32 -9.00 2.26 2.35
N VAL A 33 -10.11 2.85 1.91
CA VAL A 33 -10.78 2.46 0.67
C VAL A 33 -10.27 3.36 -0.46
N VAL A 34 -9.78 2.74 -1.52
CA VAL A 34 -9.39 3.39 -2.78
C VAL A 34 -10.41 3.01 -3.82
N SER A 35 -11.31 3.94 -4.11
CA SER A 35 -12.30 3.81 -5.18
C SER A 35 -11.62 3.85 -6.54
N ILE A 36 -11.99 2.91 -7.41
CA ILE A 36 -11.63 2.88 -8.81
C ILE A 36 -12.86 3.33 -9.59
N GLU A 37 -12.87 4.60 -10.00
CA GLU A 37 -13.96 5.24 -10.71
C GLU A 37 -13.39 6.15 -11.81
N ASP A 38 -14.12 6.30 -12.93
CA ASP A 38 -13.73 7.21 -14.03
C ASP A 38 -12.25 7.09 -14.44
N TYR A 39 -11.77 5.84 -14.52
CA TYR A 39 -10.39 5.52 -14.90
C TYR A 39 -9.34 6.14 -13.98
N ARG A 40 -9.62 6.20 -12.68
CA ARG A 40 -8.77 6.82 -11.65
C ARG A 40 -8.86 6.11 -10.31
N PHE A 41 -7.84 6.31 -9.50
CA PHE A 41 -7.86 5.98 -8.08
C PHE A 41 -8.30 7.19 -7.26
N ASN A 42 -9.18 6.97 -6.30
CA ASN A 42 -9.65 7.99 -5.38
C ASN A 42 -9.69 7.43 -3.94
N PRO A 43 -8.84 7.90 -3.01
CA PRO A 43 -7.81 8.92 -3.21
C PRO A 43 -6.61 8.40 -4.02
N LEU A 44 -5.90 9.31 -4.70
CA LEU A 44 -4.62 9.02 -5.38
C LEU A 44 -3.48 8.80 -4.37
N VAL A 45 -3.53 9.53 -3.24
CA VAL A 45 -2.46 9.60 -2.24
C VAL A 45 -3.04 9.32 -0.85
N ILE A 46 -2.42 8.39 -0.11
CA ILE A 46 -2.73 8.12 1.29
C ILE A 46 -1.46 8.37 2.12
N ALA A 47 -1.39 9.51 2.81
CA ALA A 47 -0.18 9.93 3.54
C ALA A 47 -0.10 9.46 5.01
N GLU A 48 -1.19 8.93 5.56
CA GLU A 48 -1.36 8.67 7.00
C GLU A 48 -1.52 7.18 7.35
N ALA A 49 -1.14 6.28 6.45
CA ALA A 49 -1.21 4.85 6.74
C ALA A 49 -0.10 4.46 7.73
N GLN A 50 -0.39 3.46 8.56
CA GLN A 50 0.55 2.88 9.51
C GLN A 50 0.73 1.39 9.24
N VAL A 51 1.85 0.84 9.71
CA VAL A 51 2.05 -0.61 9.72
C VAL A 51 0.89 -1.28 10.48
N GLY A 52 0.26 -2.26 9.84
CA GLY A 52 -0.92 -2.97 10.30
C GLY A 52 -2.24 -2.49 9.67
N ASP A 53 -2.25 -1.32 9.01
CA ASP A 53 -3.42 -0.85 8.28
C ASP A 53 -3.66 -1.65 6.99
N THR A 54 -4.88 -1.56 6.44
CA THR A 54 -5.28 -2.26 5.22
C THR A 54 -5.69 -1.27 4.14
N ILE A 55 -5.21 -1.44 2.91
CA ILE A 55 -5.73 -0.75 1.74
C ILE A 55 -6.72 -1.68 1.06
N THR A 56 -7.89 -1.18 0.68
CA THR A 56 -8.89 -1.92 -0.10
C THR A 56 -9.17 -1.13 -1.38
N TRP A 57 -8.80 -1.68 -2.54
CA TRP A 57 -9.24 -1.16 -3.83
C TRP A 57 -10.64 -1.66 -4.12
N ARG A 58 -11.56 -0.75 -4.41
CA ARG A 58 -12.96 -1.07 -4.70
C ARG A 58 -13.36 -0.47 -6.03
N LEU A 59 -13.92 -1.28 -6.92
CA LEU A 59 -14.47 -0.79 -8.17
C LEU A 59 -15.83 -0.13 -7.91
N ASP A 60 -15.87 1.21 -7.96
CA ASP A 60 -17.07 2.00 -7.73
C ASP A 60 -17.64 2.50 -9.06
N GLY A 61 -18.96 2.37 -9.23
CA GLY A 61 -19.70 2.98 -10.33
C GLY A 61 -20.01 2.09 -11.55
N ALA A 62 -20.71 2.72 -12.50
CA ALA A 62 -21.10 2.14 -13.79
C ALA A 62 -19.98 2.28 -14.83
N CYS A 63 -18.71 2.11 -14.42
CA CYS A 63 -17.59 2.03 -15.34
C CYS A 63 -17.93 1.07 -16.48
N LEU A 64 -17.67 1.56 -17.69
CA LEU A 64 -17.98 1.04 -19.02
C LEU A 64 -17.81 -0.49 -19.16
N PRO A 65 -18.45 -1.12 -20.17
CA PRO A 65 -18.57 -2.57 -20.25
C PRO A 65 -17.21 -3.28 -20.18
N ILE A 66 -17.02 -4.03 -19.09
CA ILE A 66 -15.95 -5.02 -18.85
C ILE A 66 -14.55 -4.43 -19.04
N GLU A 67 -14.03 -3.77 -18.01
CA GLU A 67 -12.59 -3.54 -17.90
C GLU A 67 -12.00 -4.34 -16.73
N GLU A 68 -11.01 -5.17 -17.05
CA GLU A 68 -10.17 -5.87 -16.09
C GLU A 68 -9.16 -4.87 -15.53
N HIS A 69 -9.16 -4.63 -14.21
CA HIS A 69 -8.19 -3.74 -13.57
C HIS A 69 -7.19 -4.57 -12.77
N VAL A 70 -6.03 -4.84 -13.37
CA VAL A 70 -4.93 -5.47 -12.63
C VAL A 70 -4.14 -4.39 -11.90
N ILE A 71 -4.13 -4.42 -10.57
CA ILE A 71 -3.41 -3.49 -9.71
C ILE A 71 -2.04 -4.09 -9.37
N GLU A 72 -0.98 -3.46 -9.83
CA GLU A 72 0.37 -3.84 -9.45
C GLU A 72 0.84 -2.91 -8.34
N ALA A 73 1.21 -3.49 -7.18
CA ALA A 73 1.75 -2.75 -6.05
C ALA A 73 3.25 -3.07 -5.89
N SER A 74 4.05 -2.01 -5.84
CA SER A 74 5.50 -2.03 -5.61
C SER A 74 5.83 -1.28 -4.33
N TYR A 75 6.80 -1.80 -3.59
CA TYR A 75 7.18 -1.27 -2.29
C TYR A 75 8.54 -0.58 -2.39
N LEU A 76 8.65 0.60 -1.80
CA LEU A 76 9.90 1.32 -1.61
C LEU A 76 10.22 1.39 -0.13
N PRO A 77 11.46 1.04 0.27
CA PRO A 77 11.90 1.16 1.65
C PRO A 77 11.90 2.64 2.12
N PRO A 78 11.94 2.88 3.44
CA PRO A 78 12.04 4.22 3.99
C PRO A 78 13.31 4.93 3.49
N PRO A 79 13.26 6.26 3.29
CA PRO A 79 14.42 7.03 2.88
C PRO A 79 15.50 7.00 3.99
N GLY A 80 16.76 6.76 3.62
CA GLY A 80 17.89 6.71 4.56
C GLY A 80 18.25 5.30 5.05
N GLU A 81 17.47 4.28 4.70
CA GLU A 81 17.87 2.87 4.83
C GLU A 81 18.63 2.42 3.56
N GLU A 82 19.68 3.16 3.21
CA GLU A 82 20.62 2.73 2.18
C GLU A 82 21.50 1.62 2.76
N ASP A 83 20.99 0.39 2.73
CA ASP A 83 21.71 -0.77 3.23
C ASP A 83 22.93 -1.03 2.34
N GLY A 84 24.09 -0.57 2.81
CA GLY A 84 25.39 -0.79 2.21
C GLY A 84 25.78 -2.26 2.33
N GLY A 85 25.26 -3.13 1.48
CA GLY A 85 25.66 -4.54 1.52
C GLY A 85 24.82 -5.48 0.69
N ALA A 86 25.21 -5.62 -0.58
CA ALA A 86 25.09 -6.84 -1.40
C ALA A 86 23.80 -7.67 -1.25
N GLY A 87 22.86 -7.43 -2.18
CA GLY A 87 21.78 -8.37 -2.47
C GLY A 87 20.40 -7.77 -2.27
N GLN A 88 20.07 -6.78 -3.12
CA GLN A 88 18.70 -6.32 -3.33
C GLN A 88 17.91 -7.46 -4.02
N GLU A 89 17.69 -8.59 -3.33
CA GLU A 89 16.69 -9.57 -3.75
C GLU A 89 15.35 -8.85 -3.68
N GLY A 90 14.87 -8.47 -4.87
CA GLY A 90 13.82 -7.50 -5.07
C GLY A 90 12.64 -7.70 -4.13
N PHE A 91 12.29 -6.63 -3.41
CA PHE A 91 11.08 -6.58 -2.63
C PHE A 91 9.90 -7.06 -3.49
N LYS A 92 9.24 -8.08 -2.97
CA LYS A 92 8.32 -8.95 -3.71
C LYS A 92 7.13 -8.14 -4.18
N LEU A 93 7.19 -7.70 -5.43
CA LEU A 93 6.09 -7.09 -6.17
C LEU A 93 4.83 -7.95 -5.97
N ARG A 94 3.80 -7.38 -5.32
CA ARG A 94 2.53 -8.06 -5.13
C ARG A 94 1.58 -7.60 -6.22
N LYS A 95 1.28 -8.50 -7.15
CA LYS A 95 0.24 -8.28 -8.17
C LYS A 95 -1.10 -8.64 -7.57
N VAL A 96 -2.00 -7.66 -7.51
CA VAL A 96 -3.37 -7.82 -7.03
C VAL A 96 -4.29 -7.65 -8.24
N LYS A 97 -5.14 -8.64 -8.50
CA LYS A 97 -6.03 -8.61 -9.67
C LYS A 97 -7.45 -8.25 -9.23
N VAL A 98 -8.03 -7.19 -9.80
CA VAL A 98 -9.44 -6.79 -9.61
C VAL A 98 -10.17 -6.94 -10.93
N VAL A 99 -11.26 -7.72 -10.97
CA VAL A 99 -11.95 -8.04 -12.23
C VAL A 99 -13.44 -7.81 -12.10
N ARG A 100 -13.98 -6.95 -12.96
CA ARG A 100 -15.43 -6.87 -13.18
C ARG A 100 -15.82 -7.78 -14.33
N VAL A 101 -16.60 -8.82 -14.07
CA VAL A 101 -17.27 -9.58 -15.12
C VAL A 101 -18.65 -8.96 -15.34
N SER A 102 -18.92 -8.42 -16.54
CA SER A 102 -20.28 -7.98 -16.88
C SER A 102 -21.03 -9.13 -17.55
N GLY A 103 -22.02 -9.66 -16.84
CA GLY A 103 -22.96 -10.68 -17.29
C GLY A 103 -23.96 -10.94 -16.15
N GLU A 104 -25.20 -10.49 -16.34
CA GLU A 104 -26.41 -10.66 -15.52
C GLU A 104 -26.27 -11.10 -14.05
N ALA A 105 -26.32 -10.09 -13.16
CA ALA A 105 -27.00 -10.02 -11.85
C ALA A 105 -26.17 -9.19 -10.86
N PRO A 106 -26.79 -8.36 -9.99
CA PRO A 106 -26.08 -7.71 -8.89
C PRO A 106 -25.63 -8.76 -7.86
N LEU A 107 -24.33 -9.04 -7.81
CA LEU A 107 -23.74 -9.92 -6.79
C LEU A 107 -23.61 -9.16 -5.46
N ARG A 108 -23.87 -9.87 -4.35
CA ARG A 108 -23.81 -9.33 -3.00
C ARG A 108 -22.37 -9.16 -2.53
N CYS A 109 -22.12 -8.01 -1.89
CA CYS A 109 -20.86 -7.58 -1.30
C CYS A 109 -20.37 -8.55 -0.21
N GLY A 110 -19.08 -8.90 -0.23
CA GLY A 110 -18.37 -9.44 0.94
C GLY A 110 -17.72 -10.81 0.75
N GLN A 111 -16.50 -10.83 0.20
CA GLN A 111 -15.48 -11.82 0.55
C GLN A 111 -14.08 -11.24 0.28
N VAL A 112 -13.31 -11.06 1.36
CA VAL A 112 -11.93 -10.57 1.32
C VAL A 112 -11.03 -11.77 1.01
N TYR A 113 -10.37 -11.76 -0.14
CA TYR A 113 -9.35 -12.75 -0.45
C TYR A 113 -7.99 -12.26 0.04
N GLU A 114 -7.42 -13.00 1.00
CA GLU A 114 -6.03 -12.87 1.38
C GLU A 114 -5.17 -13.28 0.18
N SER A 115 -4.20 -12.44 -0.18
CA SER A 115 -3.33 -12.52 -1.36
C SER A 115 -2.54 -13.84 -1.44
N ALA A 116 -3.18 -14.93 -1.87
CA ALA A 116 -2.53 -16.03 -2.55
C ALA A 116 -2.45 -15.66 -4.04
N MET A 117 -1.27 -15.86 -4.65
CA MET A 117 -1.09 -15.72 -6.09
C MET A 117 -2.28 -16.31 -6.84
N LEU A 118 -3.07 -15.47 -7.53
CA LEU A 118 -4.19 -15.89 -8.36
C LEU A 118 -3.64 -16.64 -9.59
N ASN A 119 -3.27 -17.90 -9.37
CA ASN A 119 -2.86 -18.88 -10.38
C ASN A 119 -3.99 -19.89 -10.68
N SER A 120 -5.24 -19.63 -10.29
CA SER A 120 -6.35 -20.56 -10.52
C SER A 120 -7.49 -19.96 -11.33
N VAL A 121 -8.04 -20.82 -12.19
CA VAL A 121 -8.90 -20.58 -13.35
C VAL A 121 -10.36 -20.40 -12.94
N ASP A 122 -10.64 -19.69 -11.85
CA ASP A 122 -12.01 -19.37 -11.43
C ASP A 122 -12.24 -17.86 -11.56
N ARG A 123 -12.91 -17.46 -12.65
CA ARG A 123 -13.24 -16.08 -13.00
C ARG A 123 -14.47 -15.58 -12.22
N GLU A 124 -14.41 -15.59 -10.90
CA GLU A 124 -15.41 -14.88 -10.10
C GLU A 124 -15.17 -13.37 -10.19
N ALA A 125 -16.25 -12.59 -10.26
CA ALA A 125 -16.19 -11.13 -10.33
C ALA A 125 -15.75 -10.59 -8.96
N VAL A 126 -14.48 -10.20 -8.85
CA VAL A 126 -13.92 -9.58 -7.65
C VAL A 126 -14.04 -8.06 -7.80
N THR A 127 -14.97 -7.46 -7.07
CA THR A 127 -15.17 -6.00 -7.03
C THR A 127 -14.26 -5.29 -6.03
N GLU A 128 -13.64 -6.04 -5.12
CA GLU A 128 -12.81 -5.52 -4.03
C GLU A 128 -11.56 -6.37 -3.84
N ALA A 129 -10.41 -5.74 -3.64
CA ALA A 129 -9.19 -6.43 -3.23
C ALA A 129 -8.48 -5.67 -2.13
N SER A 130 -7.87 -6.38 -1.17
CA SER A 130 -7.26 -5.77 0.01
C SER A 130 -5.78 -6.16 0.17
N LEU A 131 -4.98 -5.22 0.67
CA LEU A 131 -3.56 -5.41 1.02
C LEU A 131 -3.32 -4.91 2.44
N VAL A 132 -2.83 -5.81 3.31
CA VAL A 132 -2.36 -5.46 4.66
C VAL A 132 -0.94 -4.92 4.57
N LEU A 133 -0.72 -3.75 5.17
CA LEU A 133 0.54 -3.02 5.17
C LEU A 133 1.44 -3.53 6.29
N ALA A 134 2.33 -4.47 5.97
CA ALA A 134 3.17 -5.13 6.98
C ALA A 134 4.45 -4.35 7.35
N GLU A 135 4.91 -3.44 6.50
CA GLU A 135 6.23 -2.81 6.60
C GLU A 135 6.15 -1.28 6.32
N PRO A 136 6.97 -0.44 6.97
CA PRO A 136 6.97 1.02 6.80
C PRO A 136 7.74 1.48 5.54
N GLY A 137 7.10 2.22 4.63
CA GLY A 137 7.66 2.54 3.32
C GLY A 137 6.66 3.25 2.43
N ILE A 138 7.00 3.39 1.14
CA ILE A 138 6.08 3.94 0.14
C ILE A 138 5.59 2.80 -0.76
N VAL A 139 4.29 2.54 -0.76
CA VAL A 139 3.64 1.62 -1.67
C VAL A 139 3.17 2.39 -2.89
N LYS A 140 3.80 2.17 -4.05
CA LYS A 140 3.33 2.68 -5.34
C LYS A 140 2.42 1.63 -5.98
N PHE A 141 1.24 2.03 -6.44
CA PHE A 141 0.33 1.13 -7.15
C PHE A 141 -0.13 1.72 -8.48
N CYS A 142 -0.25 0.88 -9.50
CA CYS A 142 -0.72 1.27 -10.84
C CYS A 142 -1.68 0.25 -11.44
N CYS A 143 -2.54 0.69 -12.36
CA CYS A 143 -3.31 -0.23 -13.19
C CYS A 143 -2.46 -0.69 -14.39
N GLN A 144 -2.31 -2.00 -14.59
CA GLN A 144 -1.56 -2.54 -15.74
C GLN A 144 -2.25 -2.30 -17.08
N VAL A 145 -3.59 -2.20 -17.06
CA VAL A 145 -4.38 -1.97 -18.28
C VAL A 145 -4.39 -0.49 -18.63
N GLN A 146 -4.41 0.36 -17.62
CA GLN A 146 -4.40 1.81 -17.77
C GLN A 146 -3.18 2.40 -17.07
N LEU A 147 -2.07 2.48 -17.81
CA LEU A 147 -0.75 2.85 -17.26
C LEU A 147 -0.69 4.27 -16.66
N ASP A 148 -1.66 5.11 -16.98
CA ASP A 148 -1.83 6.46 -16.43
C ASP A 148 -2.53 6.45 -15.06
N MET A 149 -3.23 5.37 -14.71
CA MET A 149 -3.80 5.19 -13.37
C MET A 149 -2.69 4.81 -12.39
N ARG A 150 -2.32 5.75 -11.53
CA ARG A 150 -1.26 5.59 -10.53
C ARG A 150 -1.71 6.16 -9.20
N GLY A 151 -1.27 5.55 -8.12
CA GLY A 151 -1.51 6.02 -6.77
C GLY A 151 -0.40 5.57 -5.84
N LEU A 152 -0.42 6.11 -4.64
CA LEU A 152 0.65 5.91 -3.67
C LEU A 152 0.14 5.97 -2.24
N VAL A 153 0.74 5.14 -1.38
CA VAL A 153 0.48 5.10 0.05
C VAL A 153 1.80 5.23 0.80
N CYS A 154 1.86 6.19 1.72
CA CYS A 154 2.92 6.33 2.69
C CYS A 154 2.56 5.53 3.94
N VAL A 155 3.35 4.51 4.27
CA VAL A 155 3.18 3.65 5.44
C VAL A 155 4.22 4.01 6.48
N ARG A 156 3.80 4.54 7.62
CA ARG A 156 4.69 4.94 8.71
C ARG A 156 4.84 3.84 9.74
N SER A 157 6.02 3.74 10.35
CA SER A 157 6.19 2.86 11.51
C SER A 157 5.65 3.53 12.78
N PRO A 158 4.93 2.82 13.65
CA PRO A 158 4.48 3.38 14.94
C PRO A 158 5.64 3.64 15.91
N THR A 159 6.80 3.02 15.69
CA THR A 159 7.99 3.14 16.55
C THR A 159 9.08 4.01 15.92
N GLU A 160 8.77 4.68 14.81
CA GLU A 160 9.76 5.44 14.07
C GLU A 160 10.26 6.63 14.88
N LYS A 161 11.57 6.85 14.83
CA LYS A 161 12.17 8.02 15.48
C LYS A 161 11.79 9.26 14.68
N GLU A 162 11.41 10.32 15.38
CA GLU A 162 11.28 11.66 14.81
C GLU A 162 12.59 11.99 14.04
N GLY A 163 12.50 12.21 12.73
CA GLY A 163 13.67 12.52 11.90
C GLY A 163 13.58 12.05 10.45
N VAL A 164 12.72 11.09 10.13
CA VAL A 164 12.47 10.70 8.73
C VAL A 164 11.47 11.67 8.11
N ASP A 165 11.93 12.41 7.09
CA ASP A 165 11.08 13.35 6.34
C ASP A 165 10.24 12.59 5.29
N TRP A 166 9.19 11.94 5.78
CA TRP A 166 8.24 11.22 4.95
C TRP A 166 7.52 12.12 3.94
N LEU A 167 7.37 13.42 4.22
CA LEU A 167 6.75 14.35 3.28
C LEU A 167 7.66 14.57 2.07
N ALA A 168 8.96 14.80 2.29
CA ALA A 168 9.92 14.92 1.20
C ALA A 168 10.02 13.63 0.35
N ALA A 169 9.99 12.46 0.98
CA ALA A 169 9.98 11.19 0.25
C ALA A 169 8.67 10.98 -0.52
N LEU A 170 7.54 11.38 0.04
CA LEU A 170 6.24 11.35 -0.62
C LEU A 170 6.22 12.27 -1.84
N ASP A 171 6.70 13.51 -1.70
CA ASP A 171 6.80 14.48 -2.79
C ASP A 171 7.70 13.98 -3.92
N THR A 172 8.83 13.36 -3.57
CA THR A 172 9.72 12.72 -4.54
C THR A 172 9.02 11.58 -5.28
N ALA A 173 8.30 10.71 -4.56
CA ALA A 173 7.56 9.61 -5.17
C ALA A 173 6.39 10.10 -6.05
N CYS A 174 5.70 11.17 -5.66
CA CYS A 174 4.69 11.84 -6.47
C CYS A 174 5.28 12.38 -7.77
N ALA A 175 6.43 13.07 -7.68
CA ALA A 175 7.12 13.63 -8.84
C ALA A 175 7.58 12.53 -9.82
N GLU A 176 8.15 11.42 -9.33
CA GLU A 176 8.55 10.28 -10.17
C GLU A 176 7.37 9.63 -10.92
N LEU A 177 6.19 9.64 -10.31
CA LEU A 177 4.98 9.08 -10.89
C LEU A 177 4.16 10.09 -11.70
N ASN A 178 4.61 11.36 -11.76
CA ASN A 178 3.88 12.48 -12.34
C ASN A 178 2.45 12.63 -11.76
N ILE A 179 2.31 12.40 -10.45
CA ILE A 179 1.07 12.60 -9.71
C ILE A 179 1.13 13.99 -9.09
N ASP A 180 0.22 14.86 -9.50
CA ASP A 180 -0.03 16.12 -8.80
C ASP A 180 -1.19 15.90 -7.82
N PRO A 181 -0.93 15.80 -6.49
CA PRO A 181 -1.99 15.60 -5.50
C PRO A 181 -2.93 16.80 -5.38
N SER A 182 -2.55 17.97 -5.90
CA SER A 182 -3.35 19.20 -5.90
C SER A 182 -4.14 19.37 -7.18
N ALA A 183 -3.78 18.66 -8.26
CA ALA A 183 -4.51 18.75 -9.50
C ALA A 183 -5.96 18.28 -9.29
N PRO A 184 -6.97 19.08 -9.71
CA PRO A 184 -8.30 18.54 -9.80
C PRO A 184 -8.27 17.34 -10.75
N PRO A 185 -9.22 16.41 -10.64
CA PRO A 185 -9.31 15.35 -11.61
C PRO A 185 -9.40 15.98 -13.01
N SER A 186 -8.34 15.82 -13.83
CA SER A 186 -8.37 16.16 -15.26
C SER A 186 -9.69 15.70 -15.87
N PRO A 187 -10.36 16.47 -16.72
CA PRO A 187 -11.58 15.99 -17.37
C PRO A 187 -11.28 14.69 -18.12
N LEU A 188 -12.19 13.73 -18.05
CA LEU A 188 -12.10 12.51 -18.86
C LEU A 188 -11.87 12.92 -20.32
N PRO A 189 -10.98 12.23 -21.06
CA PRO A 189 -10.89 12.45 -22.49
C PRO A 189 -12.29 12.29 -23.05
N SER A 190 -12.81 13.35 -23.68
CA SER A 190 -14.14 13.28 -24.29
C SER A 190 -14.17 12.02 -25.15
N PRO A 191 -15.20 11.16 -25.00
CA PRO A 191 -15.25 9.90 -25.73
C PRO A 191 -14.99 10.23 -27.19
N GLN A 192 -13.86 9.73 -27.73
CA GLN A 192 -13.51 10.02 -29.10
C GLN A 192 -14.63 9.46 -29.94
N ARG A 193 -15.48 10.37 -30.43
CA ARG A 193 -16.65 9.99 -31.22
C ARG A 193 -16.08 9.14 -32.35
N PRO A 194 -16.46 7.85 -32.47
CA PRO A 194 -15.86 6.97 -33.45
C PRO A 194 -15.93 7.69 -34.79
N ALA A 195 -14.77 7.80 -35.46
CA ALA A 195 -14.65 8.54 -36.70
C ALA A 195 -15.80 8.11 -37.60
N ARG A 196 -16.67 9.05 -37.96
CA ARG A 196 -17.85 8.76 -38.79
C ARG A 196 -17.32 8.00 -40.01
N PRO A 197 -17.80 6.78 -40.30
CA PRO A 197 -17.32 6.03 -41.45
C PRO A 197 -17.43 6.95 -42.66
N ARG A 198 -16.31 7.13 -43.39
CA ARG A 198 -16.33 7.95 -44.59
C ARG A 198 -17.38 7.34 -45.53
N PRO A 199 -18.26 8.14 -46.13
CA PRO A 199 -19.21 7.62 -47.10
C PRO A 199 -18.42 6.88 -48.19
N ASN A 200 -18.82 5.64 -48.45
CA ASN A 200 -18.20 4.80 -49.47
C ASN A 200 -18.54 5.40 -50.84
N PRO A 201 -17.56 5.79 -51.68
CA PRO A 201 -17.84 6.27 -53.02
C PRO A 201 -18.08 5.05 -53.92
N ASN A 202 -19.33 4.58 -54.00
CA ASN A 202 -19.80 3.64 -55.01
C ASN A 202 -21.27 3.89 -55.32
#